data_AF-A0A2G9PH66-F1
#
_entry.id   AF-A0A2G9PH66-F1
#
_cell.length_a   1.000
_cell.length_b   1.000
_cell.length_c   1.000
_cell.angle_alpha   90.00
_cell.angle_beta   90.00
_cell.angle_gamma   90.00
#
_symmetry.space_group_name_H-M   'P 1'
#
loop_
_entity.id
_entity.type
_entity.pdbx_description
1 polymer ?
#
loop_
_entity_poly.entity_id
_entity_poly.type
_entity_poly.pdbx_seq_one_letter_code
_entity_poly.pdbx_strand_id
1 'polypeptide(L)'
;MNFKLTAKLLMALITLSLVLYGLSSAINPLFGWERSLLNEPWQLVALAIAFSFIAGFAYPKIRGIRKGDSLMAFTRQAHEVAGRQLVTNSVLFVHAMEDGKRGDKIGIRFSNGLSGEGVIQSYEEFLIPARITITHSETKGEVRFE
;
A
#
# COMPACT_ATOMS: atom_id res chain seq x y z
N MET A 1 13.42 0.57 -16.84
CA MET A 1 13.17 -0.66 -16.05
C MET A 1 12.44 -0.28 -14.78
N ASN A 2 11.31 -0.91 -14.46
CA ASN A 2 10.51 -0.55 -13.28
C ASN A 2 11.12 -1.19 -12.01
N PHE A 3 11.98 -0.44 -11.31
CA PHE A 3 12.70 -0.91 -10.12
C PHE A 3 11.78 -1.50 -9.03
N LYS A 4 10.56 -0.95 -8.90
CA LYS A 4 9.57 -1.46 -7.95
C LYS A 4 9.06 -2.85 -8.33
N LEU A 5 8.84 -3.07 -9.63
CA LEU A 5 8.39 -4.38 -10.13
C LEU A 5 9.48 -5.43 -9.96
N THR A 6 10.74 -5.09 -10.26
CA THR A 6 11.86 -6.02 -10.12
C THR A 6 12.12 -6.40 -8.66
N ALA A 7 12.04 -5.44 -7.73
CA ALA A 7 12.18 -5.72 -6.30
C ALA A 7 11.07 -6.65 -5.78
N LYS A 8 9.83 -6.46 -6.22
CA LYS A 8 8.70 -7.35 -5.88
C LYS A 8 8.90 -8.77 -6.39
N LEU A 9 9.36 -8.92 -7.63
CA LEU A 9 9.63 -10.24 -8.21
C LEU A 9 10.78 -10.94 -7.48
N LEU A 10 11.86 -10.22 -7.17
CA LEU A 10 12.97 -10.76 -6.39
C LEU A 10 12.52 -11.24 -5.01
N MET A 11 11.76 -10.42 -4.28
CA MET A 11 11.19 -10.78 -2.97
C MET A 11 10.27 -12.00 -3.08
N ALA A 12 9.44 -12.08 -4.12
CA ALA A 12 8.57 -13.22 -4.35
C ALA A 12 9.38 -14.51 -4.61
N LEU A 13 10.45 -14.43 -5.40
CA LEU A 13 11.34 -15.55 -5.68
C LEU A 13 12.09 -16.01 -4.41
N ILE A 14 12.59 -15.08 -3.59
CA ILE A 14 13.23 -15.39 -2.30
C ILE A 14 12.24 -16.05 -1.34
N THR A 15 11.02 -15.51 -1.26
CA THR A 15 9.99 -16.09 -0.40
C THR A 15 9.62 -17.49 -0.86
N LEU A 16 9.46 -17.69 -2.17
CA LEU A 16 9.17 -18.99 -2.76
C LEU A 16 10.30 -20.00 -2.52
N SER A 17 11.56 -19.59 -2.66
CA SER A 17 12.70 -20.48 -2.40
C SER A 17 12.78 -20.90 -0.92
N LEU A 18 12.49 -19.99 0.01
CA LEU A 18 12.42 -20.29 1.44
C LEU A 18 11.27 -21.25 1.79
N VAL A 19 10.10 -21.07 1.17
CA VAL A 19 8.97 -22.00 1.33
C VAL A 19 9.32 -23.38 0.79
N LEU A 20 9.92 -23.46 -0.40
CA LEU A 20 10.34 -24.72 -1.02
C LEU A 20 11.42 -25.42 -0.19
N TYR A 21 12.40 -24.69 0.31
CA TYR A 21 13.42 -25.24 1.22
C TYR A 21 12.78 -25.73 2.52
N GLY A 22 11.90 -24.93 3.12
CA GLY A 22 11.16 -25.28 4.34
C GLY A 22 10.28 -26.53 4.19
N LEU A 23 9.67 -26.71 3.02
CA LEU A 23 8.85 -27.88 2.68
C LEU A 23 9.65 -29.03 2.06
N SER A 24 10.96 -28.89 1.89
CA SER A 24 11.77 -29.89 1.19
C SER A 24 11.73 -31.26 1.87
N SER A 25 11.59 -31.34 3.20
CA SER A 25 11.41 -32.62 3.91
C SER A 25 10.11 -33.35 3.55
N ALA A 26 9.06 -32.62 3.19
CA ALA A 26 7.79 -33.17 2.71
C ALA A 26 7.80 -33.45 1.19
N ILE A 27 8.55 -32.67 0.42
CA ILE A 27 8.61 -32.75 -1.05
C ILE A 27 9.63 -33.80 -1.54
N ASN A 28 10.85 -33.80 -0.98
CA ASN A 28 11.96 -34.68 -1.38
C ASN A 28 11.59 -36.19 -1.42
N PRO A 29 10.79 -36.73 -0.48
CA PRO A 29 10.38 -38.14 -0.51
C PRO A 29 9.52 -38.50 -1.73
N LEU A 30 8.77 -37.54 -2.28
CA LEU A 30 7.97 -37.74 -3.50
C LEU A 30 8.85 -37.91 -4.75
N PHE A 31 10.09 -37.42 -4.70
CA PHE A 31 11.08 -37.51 -5.78
C PHE A 31 12.19 -38.52 -5.50
N GLY A 32 12.09 -39.28 -4.39
CA GLY A 32 13.09 -40.27 -3.99
C GLY A 32 14.41 -39.68 -3.47
N TRP A 33 14.43 -38.42 -3.04
CA TRP A 33 15.62 -37.76 -2.51
C TRP A 33 15.77 -38.02 -1.00
N GLU A 34 17.01 -38.24 -0.55
CA GLU A 34 17.32 -38.55 0.85
C GLU A 34 16.96 -37.40 1.80
N ARG A 35 16.48 -37.76 3.00
CA ARG A 35 16.18 -36.80 4.08
C ARG A 35 17.43 -36.59 4.93
N SER A 36 17.86 -35.33 5.08
CA SER A 36 18.89 -34.96 6.04
C SER A 36 18.26 -34.43 7.32
N LEU A 37 18.45 -35.13 8.44
CA LEU A 37 17.91 -34.76 9.76
C LEU A 37 18.50 -33.46 10.31
N LEU A 38 19.74 -33.12 9.93
CA LEU A 38 20.40 -31.87 10.35
C LEU A 38 19.79 -30.62 9.69
N ASN A 39 18.99 -30.79 8.64
CA ASN A 39 18.31 -29.69 7.94
C ASN A 39 16.97 -29.30 8.56
N GLU A 40 16.33 -30.16 9.37
CA GLU A 40 14.99 -29.91 9.93
C GLU A 40 14.87 -28.58 10.72
N PRO A 41 15.79 -28.21 11.64
CA PRO A 41 15.67 -26.95 12.35
C PRO A 41 15.81 -25.73 11.41
N TRP A 42 16.67 -25.82 10.41
CA TRP A 42 16.85 -24.75 9.42
C TRP A 42 15.64 -24.59 8.48
N GLN A 43 14.95 -25.69 8.17
CA GLN A 43 13.70 -25.66 7.41
C GLN A 43 12.59 -24.90 8.17
N LEU A 44 12.46 -25.12 9.49
CA LEU A 44 11.52 -24.38 10.32
C LEU A 44 11.83 -22.89 10.38
N VAL A 45 13.12 -22.54 10.51
CA VAL A 45 13.58 -21.15 10.47
C VAL A 45 13.26 -20.51 9.11
N ALA A 46 13.52 -21.21 8.00
CA ALA A 46 13.20 -20.72 6.67
C ALA A 46 11.69 -20.49 6.47
N LEU A 47 10.84 -21.39 6.98
CA LEU A 47 9.38 -21.19 6.97
C LEU A 47 8.99 -19.96 7.79
N ALA A 48 9.52 -19.80 9.00
CA ALA A 48 9.21 -18.65 9.84
C ALA A 48 9.59 -17.32 9.15
N ILE A 49 10.74 -17.27 8.49
CA ILE A 49 11.17 -16.12 7.69
C ILE A 49 10.23 -15.90 6.51
N ALA A 50 9.88 -16.95 5.76
CA ALA A 50 8.96 -16.85 4.64
C ALA A 50 7.57 -16.33 5.06
N PHE A 51 7.00 -16.87 6.14
CA PHE A 51 5.73 -16.40 6.69
C PHE A 51 5.82 -14.95 7.16
N SER A 52 6.96 -14.52 7.71
CA SER A 52 7.18 -13.12 8.09
C SER A 52 7.18 -12.20 6.86
N PHE A 53 7.82 -12.61 5.75
CA PHE A 53 7.76 -11.86 4.49
C PHE A 53 6.35 -11.78 3.92
N ILE A 54 5.61 -12.90 3.92
CA ILE A 54 4.23 -12.96 3.44
C ILE A 54 3.34 -12.04 4.30
N ALA A 55 3.47 -12.13 5.62
CA ALA A 55 2.71 -11.31 6.56
C ALA A 55 3.01 -9.82 6.35
N GLY A 56 4.29 -9.44 6.25
CA GLY A 56 4.68 -8.04 5.99
C GLY A 56 4.14 -7.50 4.66
N PHE A 57 4.08 -8.33 3.62
CA PHE A 57 3.53 -7.93 2.32
C PHE A 57 1.99 -7.85 2.31
N ALA A 58 1.32 -8.73 3.04
CA ALA A 58 -0.14 -8.78 3.12
C ALA A 58 -0.72 -7.75 4.11
N TYR A 59 0.02 -7.42 5.17
CA TYR A 59 -0.45 -6.59 6.29
C TYR A 59 -1.04 -5.24 5.86
N PRO A 60 -0.43 -4.44 4.97
CA PRO A 60 -1.00 -3.17 4.54
C PRO A 60 -2.36 -3.33 3.84
N LYS A 61 -2.52 -4.42 3.08
CA LYS A 61 -3.77 -4.69 2.35
C LYS A 61 -4.89 -5.18 3.27
N ILE A 62 -4.53 -5.87 4.35
CA ILE A 62 -5.49 -6.40 5.33
C ILE A 62 -5.90 -5.32 6.33
N ARG A 63 -4.94 -4.54 6.85
CA ARG A 63 -5.19 -3.49 7.85
C ARG A 63 -6.10 -2.40 7.30
N GLY A 64 -5.94 -2.02 6.03
CA GLY A 64 -6.63 -0.87 5.46
C GLY A 64 -6.12 0.45 6.01
N ILE A 65 -6.89 1.52 5.80
CA ILE A 65 -6.65 2.84 6.39
C ILE A 65 -7.46 2.92 7.69
N ARG A 66 -6.85 3.43 8.75
CA ARG A 66 -7.53 3.74 10.02
C ARG A 66 -7.66 5.24 10.23
N LYS A 67 -8.67 5.62 11.01
CA LYS A 67 -8.84 6.96 11.55
C LYS A 67 -7.55 7.42 12.24
N GLY A 68 -7.08 8.60 11.85
CA GLY A 68 -5.84 9.21 12.32
C GLY A 68 -4.62 8.89 11.46
N ASP A 69 -4.68 7.92 10.54
CA ASP A 69 -3.56 7.64 9.64
C ASP A 69 -3.30 8.85 8.71
N SER A 70 -2.03 9.14 8.46
CA SER A 70 -1.58 10.17 7.52
C SER A 70 -1.58 9.63 6.09
N LEU A 71 -2.20 10.36 5.18
CA LEU A 71 -2.44 9.99 3.79
C LEU A 71 -1.89 11.05 2.84
N MET A 72 -1.60 10.64 1.61
CA MET A 72 -1.27 11.55 0.51
C MET A 72 -2.48 11.71 -0.41
N ALA A 73 -3.03 12.91 -0.45
CA ALA A 73 -4.11 13.30 -1.34
C ALA A 73 -3.55 13.93 -2.61
N PHE A 74 -3.94 13.39 -3.76
CA PHE A 74 -3.60 13.96 -5.06
C PHE A 74 -4.78 14.77 -5.56
N THR A 75 -4.55 16.07 -5.79
CA THR A 75 -5.51 16.93 -6.47
C THR A 75 -5.01 17.29 -7.86
N ARG A 76 -5.92 17.21 -8.83
CA ARG A 76 -5.73 17.71 -10.19
C ARG A 76 -6.57 18.97 -10.31
N GLN A 77 -5.91 20.11 -10.27
CA GLN A 77 -6.56 21.37 -10.59
C GLN A 77 -6.21 21.73 -12.03
N ALA A 78 -7.23 21.75 -12.89
CA ALA A 78 -7.12 22.34 -14.22
C ALA A 78 -7.42 23.83 -14.07
N HIS A 79 -6.41 24.66 -14.28
CA HIS A 79 -6.55 26.12 -14.34
C HIS A 79 -6.52 26.54 -15.79
N GLU A 80 -7.51 27.30 -16.24
CA GLU A 80 -7.46 27.93 -17.55
C GLU A 80 -6.79 29.29 -17.40
N VAL A 81 -5.58 29.44 -17.96
CA VAL A 81 -4.82 30.69 -17.92
C VAL A 81 -4.53 31.10 -19.35
N ALA A 82 -5.04 32.26 -19.76
CA ALA A 82 -4.83 32.83 -21.09
C ALA A 82 -5.18 31.87 -22.26
N GLY A 83 -6.33 31.17 -22.17
CA GLY A 83 -6.82 30.25 -23.20
C GLY A 83 -6.02 28.95 -23.32
N ARG A 84 -5.11 28.67 -22.38
CA ARG A 84 -4.41 27.38 -22.26
C ARG A 84 -4.80 26.69 -20.96
N GLN A 85 -5.12 25.41 -21.07
CA GLN A 85 -5.46 24.56 -19.93
C GLN A 85 -4.15 24.09 -19.26
N LEU A 86 -3.84 24.64 -18.09
CA LEU A 86 -2.71 24.22 -17.25
C LEU A 86 -3.22 23.24 -16.20
N VAL A 87 -2.76 22.00 -16.28
CA VAL A 87 -3.06 20.97 -15.26
C VAL A 87 -1.96 20.99 -14.21
N THR A 88 -2.30 21.40 -13.00
CA THR A 88 -1.38 21.36 -11.86
C THR A 88 -1.71 20.14 -11.00
N ASN A 89 -0.72 19.28 -10.81
CA ASN A 89 -0.81 18.16 -9.86
C ASN A 89 -0.19 18.63 -8.55
N SER A 90 -0.96 18.68 -7.47
CA SER A 90 -0.42 18.90 -6.13
C SER A 90 -0.70 17.71 -5.21
N VAL A 91 0.28 17.44 -4.35
CA VAL A 91 0.21 16.39 -3.32
C VAL A 91 0.04 17.08 -1.98
N LEU A 92 -1.01 16.72 -1.26
CA LEU A 92 -1.33 17.27 0.05
C LEU A 92 -1.29 16.14 1.08
N PHE A 93 -0.70 16.41 2.24
CA PHE A 93 -0.80 15.50 3.37
C PHE A 93 -2.13 15.75 4.08
N VAL A 94 -2.88 14.68 4.34
CA VAL A 94 -4.18 14.73 5.02
C VAL A 94 -4.27 13.62 6.07
N HIS A 95 -5.21 13.74 6.99
CA HIS A 95 -5.49 12.72 8.00
C HIS A 95 -6.83 12.05 7.72
N ALA A 96 -6.87 10.72 7.85
CA ALA A 96 -8.10 9.96 7.77
C ALA A 96 -9.01 10.29 8.97
N MET A 97 -10.26 10.63 8.72
CA MET A 97 -11.25 10.85 9.77
C MET A 97 -12.03 9.57 10.10
N GLU A 98 -11.97 8.58 9.21
CA GLU A 98 -12.73 7.34 9.22
C GLU A 98 -11.84 6.16 8.81
N ASP A 99 -12.24 4.96 9.22
CA ASP A 99 -11.64 3.72 8.74
C ASP A 99 -12.17 3.39 7.35
N GLY A 100 -11.32 2.84 6.48
CA GLY A 100 -11.76 2.48 5.14
C GLY A 100 -10.79 1.56 4.42
N LYS A 101 -11.31 0.89 3.40
CA LYS A 101 -10.54 0.05 2.50
C LYS A 101 -10.44 0.65 1.11
N ARG A 102 -9.56 0.08 0.28
CA ARG A 102 -9.39 0.46 -1.12
C ARG A 102 -10.75 0.43 -1.82
N GLY A 103 -11.12 1.55 -2.44
CA GLY A 103 -12.40 1.77 -3.09
C GLY A 103 -13.42 2.51 -2.23
N ASP A 104 -13.23 2.55 -0.91
CA ASP A 104 -14.16 3.24 -0.02
C ASP A 104 -13.95 4.76 -0.09
N LYS A 105 -15.05 5.48 0.11
CA LYS A 105 -15.06 6.93 0.32
C LYS A 105 -14.91 7.19 1.80
N ILE A 106 -13.90 7.96 2.19
CA ILE A 106 -13.64 8.31 3.59
C ILE A 106 -13.58 9.83 3.76
N GLY A 107 -14.03 10.29 4.93
CA GLY A 107 -13.76 11.65 5.39
C GLY A 107 -12.27 11.88 5.62
N ILE A 108 -11.77 13.05 5.22
CA ILE A 108 -10.38 13.47 5.39
C ILE A 108 -10.28 14.88 5.96
N ARG A 109 -9.21 15.13 6.71
CA ARG A 109 -8.89 16.45 7.27
C ARG A 109 -7.56 16.95 6.73
N PHE A 110 -7.56 18.14 6.18
CA PHE A 110 -6.38 18.84 5.70
C PHE A 110 -5.59 19.47 6.85
N SER A 111 -4.29 19.71 6.67
CA SER A 111 -3.43 20.36 7.68
C SER A 111 -3.88 21.79 8.04
N ASN A 112 -4.65 22.43 7.17
CA ASN A 112 -5.22 23.77 7.39
C ASN A 112 -6.55 23.75 8.18
N GLY A 113 -6.97 22.57 8.66
CA GLY A 113 -8.21 22.39 9.43
C GLY A 113 -9.47 22.18 8.59
N LEU A 114 -9.40 22.30 7.27
CA LEU A 114 -10.53 22.00 6.39
C LEU A 114 -10.83 20.50 6.37
N SER A 115 -12.07 20.16 6.06
CA SER A 115 -12.50 18.77 5.88
C SER A 115 -12.95 18.52 4.44
N GLY A 116 -12.91 17.27 4.03
CA GLY A 116 -13.35 16.85 2.70
C GLY A 116 -13.56 15.35 2.64
N GLU A 117 -13.82 14.85 1.44
CA GLU A 117 -14.06 13.44 1.18
C GLU A 117 -13.17 12.96 0.03
N GLY A 118 -12.53 11.81 0.23
CA GLY A 118 -11.67 11.19 -0.77
C GLY A 118 -11.95 9.71 -0.93
N VAL A 119 -11.65 9.18 -2.12
CA VAL A 119 -11.72 7.75 -2.41
C VAL A 119 -10.33 7.15 -2.31
N ILE A 120 -10.22 6.02 -1.59
CA ILE A 120 -8.97 5.31 -1.37
C ILE A 120 -8.58 4.57 -2.65
N GLN A 121 -7.55 5.04 -3.35
CA GLN A 121 -7.13 4.43 -4.62
C GLN A 121 -6.18 3.25 -4.42
N SER A 122 -5.21 3.41 -3.51
CA SER A 122 -4.20 2.40 -3.24
C SER A 122 -3.61 2.58 -1.85
N TYR A 123 -3.42 1.47 -1.14
CA TYR A 123 -2.43 1.43 -0.07
C TYR A 123 -1.07 1.45 -0.76
N GLU A 124 -0.31 2.52 -0.60
CA GLU A 124 1.10 2.39 -0.92
C GLU A 124 1.74 1.47 0.13
N GLU A 125 2.83 0.85 -0.27
CA GLU A 125 3.44 -0.30 0.41
C GLU A 125 3.90 0.04 1.83
N PHE A 126 4.47 -0.93 2.55
CA PHE A 126 4.87 -0.85 3.97
C PHE A 126 5.54 0.48 4.43
N LEU A 127 6.22 1.21 3.53
CA LEU A 127 6.96 2.45 3.82
C LEU A 127 6.34 3.72 3.23
N ILE A 128 5.24 3.62 2.47
CA ILE A 128 4.70 4.75 1.73
C ILE A 128 3.23 4.95 2.13
N PRO A 129 2.80 6.17 2.50
CA PRO A 129 1.43 6.43 2.91
C PRO A 129 0.44 6.19 1.77
N ALA A 130 -0.78 5.77 2.12
CA ALA A 130 -1.80 5.45 1.14
C ALA A 130 -2.22 6.67 0.29
N ARG A 131 -2.53 6.41 -0.98
CA ARG A 131 -2.99 7.44 -1.92
C ARG A 131 -4.50 7.53 -1.89
N ILE A 132 -4.98 8.76 -1.86
CA ILE A 132 -6.39 9.08 -2.02
C ILE A 132 -6.57 10.12 -3.12
N THR A 133 -7.74 10.07 -3.76
CA THR A 133 -8.20 11.12 -4.66
C THR A 133 -9.34 11.86 -4.02
N ILE A 134 -9.21 13.18 -3.94
CA ILE A 134 -10.24 14.05 -3.37
C ILE A 134 -11.40 14.09 -4.34
N THR A 135 -12.59 13.75 -3.86
CA THR A 135 -13.85 13.81 -4.64
C THR A 135 -14.67 15.04 -4.30
N HIS A 136 -14.55 15.54 -3.07
CA HIS A 136 -15.19 16.76 -2.61
C HIS A 136 -14.28 17.41 -1.56
N SER A 137 -13.99 18.70 -1.69
CA SER A 137 -13.35 19.48 -0.65
C SER A 137 -14.19 20.70 -0.36
N GLU A 138 -14.43 21.01 0.91
CA GLU A 138 -14.89 22.34 1.29
C GLU A 138 -13.82 23.34 0.86
N THR A 139 -14.04 23.98 -0.29
CA THR A 139 -13.12 24.98 -0.81
C THR A 139 -13.43 26.26 -0.05
N LYS A 140 -12.50 26.73 0.77
CA LYS A 140 -12.58 28.05 1.42
C LYS A 140 -12.50 29.11 0.31
N GLY A 141 -13.62 29.42 -0.34
CA GLY A 141 -13.62 30.24 -1.54
C GLY A 141 -14.96 30.62 -2.19
N GLU A 142 -16.10 30.04 -1.84
CA GLU A 142 -17.40 30.66 -2.20
C GLU A 142 -17.80 31.66 -1.12
N VAL A 143 -17.16 32.83 -1.15
CA VAL A 143 -17.83 34.04 -0.66
C VAL A 143 -18.91 34.35 -1.69
N ARG A 144 -20.14 33.89 -1.41
CA ARG A 144 -21.33 34.47 -2.04
C ARG A 144 -21.39 35.93 -1.60
N PHE A 145 -21.00 36.83 -2.49
CA PHE A 145 -21.48 38.19 -2.43
C PHE A 145 -22.91 38.15 -2.97
N GLU A 146 -23.87 38.19 -2.04
CA GLU A 146 -25.21 38.72 -2.34
C GLU A 146 -25.14 40.25 -2.40
#